data_AF-A0A075FQF8-F1
#
_entry.id   AF-A0A075FQF8-F1
#
_cell.length_a   1.000
_cell.length_b   1.000
_cell.length_c   1.000
_cell.angle_alpha   90.00
_cell.angle_beta   90.00
_cell.angle_gamma   90.00
#
_symmetry.space_group_name_H-M   'P 1'
#
loop_
_entity.id
_entity.type
_entity.pdbx_description
1 polymer ?
#
loop_
_entity_poly.entity_id
_entity_poly.type
_entity_poly.pdbx_seq_one_letter_code
_entity_poly.pdbx_strand_id
1 'polypeptide(L)'
;MGSPSQMISVRLTEEEILEIERRVGFNGLRNRSDVLRRGLHKLLDETSTENVGRRQTIRISEGVSQQLKILEQMLEVDASSAMALGIGLLLEQQTEKMDTRVTDALNVLKKIDLRGSHEDHTE
;
A
#
# COMPACT_ATOMS: atom_id res chain seq x y z
N MET A 1 24.72 28.59 3.82
CA MET A 1 25.81 27.84 4.47
C MET A 1 25.39 26.39 4.53
N GLY A 2 26.19 25.47 4.00
CA GLY A 2 25.84 24.04 3.99
C GLY A 2 25.81 23.49 5.41
N SER A 3 24.74 22.79 5.77
CA SER A 3 24.60 22.13 7.07
C SER A 3 25.84 21.26 7.35
N PRO A 4 26.35 21.24 8.59
CA PRO A 4 27.51 20.43 8.92
C PRO A 4 27.19 18.95 8.71
N SER A 5 27.96 18.30 7.83
CA SER A 5 27.90 16.84 7.64
C SER A 5 28.49 16.16 8.89
N GLN A 6 27.65 15.54 9.71
CA GLN A 6 28.11 14.72 10.82
C GLN A 6 28.63 13.38 10.30
N MET A 7 29.85 13.01 10.70
CA MET A 7 30.44 11.72 10.36
C MET A 7 29.86 10.63 11.27
N ILE A 8 29.36 9.55 10.66
CA ILE A 8 28.80 8.38 11.36
C ILE A 8 29.70 7.18 11.08
N SER A 9 30.09 6.44 12.13
CA SER A 9 30.87 5.21 12.02
C SER A 9 29.97 4.00 12.27
N VAL A 10 30.08 2.98 11.40
CA VAL A 10 29.30 1.74 11.47
C VAL A 10 30.25 0.57 11.30
N ARG A 11 30.04 -0.51 12.06
CA ARG A 11 30.76 -1.77 11.91
C ARG A 11 29.94 -2.71 11.05
N LEU A 12 30.58 -3.26 10.02
CA LEU A 12 29.97 -4.19 9.07
C LEU A 12 30.78 -5.49 9.07
N THR A 13 30.11 -6.59 8.80
CA THR A 13 30.72 -7.89 8.54
C THR A 13 31.41 -7.91 7.18
N GLU A 14 32.30 -8.88 6.95
CA GLU A 14 32.97 -9.03 5.65
C GLU A 14 31.99 -9.33 4.51
N GLU A 15 30.95 -10.12 4.79
CA GLU A 15 29.91 -10.45 3.81
C GLU A 15 29.14 -9.20 3.37
N GLU A 16 28.79 -8.31 4.31
CA GLU A 16 28.12 -7.04 4.02
C GLU A 16 29.01 -6.10 3.21
N ILE A 17 30.30 -6.04 3.52
CA ILE A 17 31.27 -5.24 2.76
C ILE A 17 31.35 -5.75 1.31
N LEU A 18 31.47 -7.06 1.13
CA LEU A 18 31.54 -7.67 -0.20
C LEU A 18 30.26 -7.40 -1.01
N GLU A 19 29.10 -7.47 -0.36
CA GLU A 19 27.82 -7.11 -0.96
C GLU A 19 27.75 -5.62 -1.37
N ILE A 20 28.30 -4.72 -0.56
CA ILE A 20 28.38 -3.28 -0.90
C ILE A 20 29.31 -3.08 -2.11
N GLU A 21 30.47 -3.74 -2.13
CA GLU A 21 31.43 -3.65 -3.23
C GLU A 21 30.86 -4.13 -4.55
N ARG A 22 30.10 -5.23 -4.55
CA ARG A 22 29.39 -5.72 -5.74
C ARG A 22 28.46 -4.68 -6.36
N ARG A 23 27.95 -3.73 -5.56
CA ARG A 23 27.04 -2.66 -6.01
C ARG A 23 27.77 -1.39 -6.44
N VAL A 24 29.06 -1.26 -6.17
CA VAL A 24 29.87 -0.14 -6.67
C VAL A 24 29.99 -0.27 -8.20
N GLY A 25 29.86 0.84 -8.91
CA GLY A 25 29.84 0.90 -10.37
C GLY A 25 28.45 0.72 -10.99
N PHE A 26 27.48 0.19 -10.25
CA PHE A 26 26.09 0.07 -10.74
C PHE A 26 25.32 1.38 -10.56
N ASN A 27 24.48 1.74 -11.53
CA ASN A 27 23.53 2.85 -11.45
C ASN A 27 24.17 4.19 -10.99
N GLY A 28 25.39 4.46 -11.45
CA GLY A 28 26.13 5.69 -11.14
C GLY A 28 26.75 5.76 -9.74
N LEU A 29 26.73 4.67 -8.96
CA LEU A 29 27.35 4.60 -7.64
C LEU A 29 28.87 4.49 -7.78
N ARG A 30 29.64 5.47 -7.30
CA ARG A 30 31.09 5.52 -7.54
C ARG A 30 31.91 4.89 -6.43
N ASN A 31 31.36 4.82 -5.23
CA ASN A 31 32.06 4.35 -4.04
C ASN A 31 31.10 3.71 -3.04
N ARG A 32 31.64 3.05 -2.00
CA ARG A 32 30.86 2.40 -0.94
C ARG A 32 29.95 3.38 -0.21
N SER A 33 30.40 4.61 0.02
CA SER A 33 29.60 5.66 0.68
C SER A 33 28.40 6.10 -0.15
N ASP A 34 28.47 6.06 -1.49
CA ASP A 34 27.33 6.33 -2.36
C ASP A 34 26.29 5.21 -2.25
N VAL A 35 26.75 3.96 -2.22
CA VAL A 35 25.89 2.78 -2.04
C VAL A 35 25.16 2.87 -0.69
N LEU A 36 25.89 3.16 0.38
CA LEU A 36 25.35 3.32 1.73
C LEU A 36 24.38 4.50 1.82
N ARG A 37 24.72 5.66 1.26
CA ARG A 37 23.83 6.83 1.24
C ARG A 37 22.53 6.54 0.48
N ARG A 38 22.60 5.87 -0.66
CA ARG A 38 21.40 5.47 -1.41
C ARG A 38 20.53 4.50 -0.60
N GLY A 39 21.15 3.52 0.06
CA GLY A 39 20.45 2.59 0.95
C GLY A 39 19.77 3.31 2.12
N LEU A 40 20.47 4.26 2.74
CA LEU A 40 19.92 5.08 3.82
C LEU A 40 18.76 5.96 3.35
N HIS A 41 18.89 6.63 2.21
CA HIS A 41 17.79 7.41 1.63
C HIS A 41 16.57 6.54 1.37
N LYS A 42 16.76 5.36 0.76
CA LYS A 42 15.68 4.41 0.55
C LYS A 42 15.02 3.99 1.86
N LEU A 43 15.80 3.70 2.90
CA LEU A 43 15.28 3.36 4.22
C LEU A 43 14.47 4.52 4.82
N LEU A 44 14.98 5.75 4.74
CA LEU A 44 14.31 6.95 5.27
C LEU A 44 13.03 7.28 4.50
N ASP A 45 13.05 7.14 3.18
CA ASP A 45 11.86 7.29 2.32
C ASP A 45 10.81 6.22 2.66
N GLU A 46 11.24 4.98 2.92
CA GLU A 46 10.36 3.88 3.33
C GLU A 46 9.81 4.00 4.77
N THR A 47 10.47 4.76 5.64
CA THR A 47 10.15 4.87 7.08
C THR A 47 9.62 6.24 7.51
N SER A 48 9.58 7.23 6.61
CA SER A 48 9.01 8.55 6.89
C SER A 48 7.56 8.45 7.36
N THR A 49 7.28 9.00 8.54
CA THR A 49 6.00 8.94 9.24
C THR A 49 4.98 9.98 8.77
N GLU A 50 5.38 10.92 7.91
CA GLU A 50 4.47 11.88 7.29
C GLU A 50 3.80 11.24 6.06
N ASN A 51 2.65 10.64 6.31
CA ASN A 51 1.56 10.21 5.41
C ASN A 51 1.76 10.27 3.88
N VAL A 52 1.33 9.19 3.20
CA VAL A 52 1.23 8.96 1.73
C VAL A 52 2.53 8.44 1.11
N GLY A 53 2.58 7.12 0.82
CA GLY A 53 3.67 6.53 0.02
C GLY A 53 4.30 5.25 0.56
N ARG A 54 3.81 4.67 1.67
CA ARG A 54 4.35 3.41 2.19
C ARG A 54 4.22 2.30 1.14
N ARG A 55 5.35 1.87 0.57
CA ARG A 55 5.39 0.77 -0.39
C ARG A 55 5.04 -0.54 0.30
N GLN A 56 3.80 -0.98 0.13
CA GLN A 56 3.39 -2.31 0.57
C GLN A 56 3.79 -3.34 -0.48
N THR A 57 4.59 -4.32 -0.07
CA THR A 57 4.94 -5.45 -0.93
C THR A 57 3.85 -6.49 -0.80
N ILE A 58 3.06 -6.69 -1.85
CA ILE A 58 1.99 -7.66 -1.90
C ILE A 58 2.48 -8.86 -2.71
N ARG A 59 2.33 -10.07 -2.16
CA ARG A 59 2.58 -11.30 -2.92
C ARG A 59 1.36 -11.59 -3.79
N ILE A 60 1.59 -11.66 -5.10
CA ILE A 60 0.58 -12.06 -6.08
C ILE A 60 0.95 -13.40 -6.69
N SER A 61 -0.04 -14.15 -7.16
CA SER A 61 0.18 -15.42 -7.85
C SER A 61 0.74 -15.18 -9.26
N GLU A 62 1.35 -16.22 -9.85
CA GLU A 62 1.93 -16.15 -11.19
C GLU A 62 0.88 -15.74 -12.25
N GLY A 63 -0.33 -16.28 -12.17
CA GLY A 63 -1.41 -15.93 -13.10
C GLY A 63 -1.79 -14.45 -13.06
N VAL A 64 -1.86 -13.86 -11.86
CA VAL A 64 -2.14 -12.41 -11.71
C VAL A 64 -0.99 -11.57 -12.24
N SER A 65 0.25 -12.02 -12.06
CA SER A 65 1.43 -11.32 -12.62
C SER A 65 1.42 -11.32 -14.15
N GLN A 66 1.04 -12.44 -14.78
CA GLN A 66 0.91 -12.51 -16.24
C GLN A 66 -0.22 -11.60 -16.75
N GLN A 67 -1.36 -11.58 -16.06
CA GLN A 67 -2.47 -10.70 -16.41
C GLN A 67 -2.09 -9.21 -16.32
N LEU A 68 -1.36 -8.80 -15.27
CA LEU A 68 -0.89 -7.42 -15.14
C LEU A 68 0.05 -7.00 -16.28
N LYS A 69 0.91 -7.90 -16.76
CA LYS A 69 1.77 -7.63 -17.93
C LYS A 69 0.98 -7.44 -19.21
N ILE A 70 -0.06 -8.25 -19.42
CA ILE A 70 -0.94 -8.10 -20.58
C ILE A 70 -1.69 -6.77 -20.50
N LEU A 71 -2.19 -6.42 -19.32
CA LEU A 71 -2.90 -5.17 -19.05
C LEU A 71 -2.01 -3.95 -19.33
N GLU A 72 -0.76 -3.99 -18.90
CA GLU A 72 0.25 -2.98 -19.18
C GLU A 72 0.50 -2.82 -20.68
N GLN A 73 0.59 -3.92 -21.43
CA GLN A 73 0.79 -3.89 -22.89
C GLN A 73 -0.42 -3.36 -23.66
N MET A 74 -1.63 -3.65 -23.20
CA MET A 74 -2.87 -3.31 -23.92
C MET A 74 -3.36 -1.90 -23.62
N LEU A 75 -3.21 -1.45 -22.38
CA LEU A 75 -3.83 -0.24 -21.87
C LEU A 75 -2.82 0.79 -21.36
N GLU A 76 -1.52 0.49 -21.44
CA GLU A 76 -0.43 1.31 -20.88
C GLU A 76 -0.61 1.59 -19.39
N VAL A 77 -1.34 0.71 -18.69
CA VAL A 77 -1.58 0.80 -17.24
C VAL A 77 -0.56 -0.09 -16.52
N ASP A 78 0.35 0.53 -15.79
CA ASP A 78 1.33 -0.20 -14.99
C ASP A 78 0.66 -0.92 -13.80
N ALA A 79 1.38 -1.90 -13.25
CA ALA A 79 0.85 -2.70 -12.14
C ALA A 79 0.45 -1.86 -10.92
N SER A 80 1.16 -0.75 -10.66
CA SER A 80 0.84 0.16 -9.55
C SER A 80 -0.50 0.84 -9.76
N SER A 81 -0.74 1.40 -10.95
CA SER A 81 -2.01 2.06 -11.29
C SER A 81 -3.16 1.06 -11.30
N ALA A 82 -2.96 -0.14 -11.86
CA ALA A 82 -3.97 -1.19 -11.83
C ALA A 82 -4.35 -1.60 -10.39
N MET A 83 -3.37 -1.71 -9.49
CA MET A 83 -3.63 -1.99 -8.07
C MET A 83 -4.37 -0.83 -7.38
N ALA A 84 -3.98 0.42 -7.63
CA ALA A 84 -4.66 1.59 -7.06
C ALA A 84 -6.13 1.66 -7.48
N LEU A 85 -6.41 1.44 -8.77
CA LEU A 85 -7.78 1.36 -9.29
C LEU A 85 -8.56 0.20 -8.66
N GLY A 86 -7.93 -0.98 -8.56
CA GLY A 86 -8.55 -2.16 -7.94
C GLY A 86 -8.89 -1.95 -6.46
N ILE A 87 -8.02 -1.29 -5.70
CA ILE A 87 -8.27 -0.93 -4.29
C ILE A 87 -9.45 0.05 -4.19
N GLY A 88 -9.48 1.08 -5.04
CA GLY A 88 -10.60 2.04 -5.08
C GLY A 88 -11.94 1.35 -5.34
N LEU A 89 -11.99 0.49 -6.36
CA LEU A 89 -13.19 -0.27 -6.73
C LEU A 89 -13.63 -1.25 -5.63
N LEU A 90 -12.67 -1.90 -4.94
CA LEU A 90 -12.98 -2.75 -3.81
C LEU A 90 -13.62 -1.96 -2.67
N LEU A 91 -13.07 -0.79 -2.32
CA LEU A 91 -13.61 0.04 -1.26
C LEU A 91 -15.03 0.49 -1.59
N GLU A 92 -15.28 0.95 -2.81
CA GLU A 92 -16.60 1.37 -3.29
C GLU A 92 -17.65 0.25 -3.19
N GLN A 93 -17.30 -0.96 -3.65
CA GLN A 93 -18.17 -2.13 -3.51
C GLN A 93 -18.47 -2.48 -2.05
N GLN A 94 -17.50 -2.34 -1.14
CA GLN A 94 -17.73 -2.61 0.27
C GLN A 94 -18.60 -1.54 0.90
N THR A 95 -18.43 -0.26 0.55
CA THR A 95 -19.29 0.82 1.05
C THR A 95 -20.73 0.65 0.59
N GLU A 96 -20.95 0.31 -0.69
CA GLU A 96 -22.30 0.05 -1.22
C GLU A 96 -22.97 -1.14 -0.51
N LYS A 97 -22.21 -2.20 -0.22
CA LYS A 97 -22.69 -3.35 0.58
C LYS A 97 -23.01 -2.98 2.02
N MET A 98 -22.30 -2.03 2.63
CA MET A 98 -22.63 -1.54 3.97
C MET A 98 -23.90 -0.70 3.95
N ASP A 99 -24.04 0.21 2.99
CA ASP A 99 -25.20 1.10 2.87
C ASP A 99 -26.49 0.31 2.63
N THR A 100 -26.43 -0.71 1.77
CA THR A 100 -27.55 -1.64 1.56
C THR A 100 -27.91 -2.40 2.84
N ARG A 101 -26.92 -2.93 3.57
CA ARG A 101 -27.16 -3.60 4.87
C ARG A 101 -27.76 -2.68 5.93
N VAL A 102 -27.31 -1.42 6.01
CA VAL A 102 -27.87 -0.41 6.92
C VAL A 102 -29.30 -0.07 6.52
N THR A 103 -29.56 0.10 5.23
CA THR A 103 -30.90 0.37 4.70
C THR A 103 -31.85 -0.79 4.97
N ASP A 104 -31.40 -2.03 4.78
CA ASP A 104 -32.17 -3.23 5.10
C ASP A 104 -32.46 -3.34 6.61
N ALA A 105 -31.47 -3.07 7.46
CA ALA A 105 -31.65 -3.05 8.90
C ALA A 105 -32.68 -1.99 9.33
N LEU A 106 -32.62 -0.78 8.76
CA LEU A 106 -33.62 0.28 9.02
C LEU A 106 -35.02 -0.12 8.54
N ASN A 107 -35.12 -0.81 7.41
CA ASN A 107 -36.41 -1.31 6.90
C ASN A 107 -36.99 -2.42 7.78
N VAL A 108 -36.14 -3.29 8.37
CA VAL A 108 -36.56 -4.28 9.36
C VAL A 108 -37.05 -3.59 10.63
N LEU A 109 -36.33 -2.60 11.16
CA LEU A 109 -36.73 -1.85 12.34
C LEU A 109 -38.07 -1.12 12.12
N LYS A 110 -38.27 -0.47 10.96
CA LYS A 110 -39.56 0.14 10.60
C LYS A 110 -40.70 -0.87 10.54
N LYS A 111 -40.45 -2.08 10.03
CA LYS A 111 -41.46 -3.16 9.99
C LYS A 111 -41.82 -3.68 11.39
N ILE A 112 -40.86 -3.71 12.31
CA ILE A 112 -41.10 -4.09 13.71
C ILE A 112 -41.94 -3.01 14.41
N ASP A 113 -41.58 -1.74 14.22
CA ASP A 113 -42.30 -0.59 14.80
C ASP A 113 -43.76 -0.53 14.30
N LEU A 114 -43.97 -0.76 13.00
CA LEU A 114 -45.31 -0.86 12.39
C LEU A 114 -46.13 -2.05 12.90
N ARG A 115 -45.50 -3.15 13.34
CA ARG A 115 -46.20 -4.29 13.95
C ARG A 115 -46.52 -4.06 15.43
N GLY A 116 -45.62 -3.44 16.18
CA GLY A 116 -45.86 -3.08 17.58
C GLY A 116 -47.00 -2.09 17.78
N SER A 117 -47.26 -1.22 16.79
CA SER A 117 -48.37 -0.26 16.83
C SER A 117 -49.77 -0.89 16.62
N HIS A 118 -49.87 -2.17 16.26
CA HIS A 118 -51.15 -2.85 15.97
C HIS A 118 -51.60 -3.85 17.05
N GLU A 119 -50.87 -4.04 18.15
CA GLU A 119 -51.20 -5.08 19.14
C GLU A 119 -51.87 -4.60 20.44
N ASP A 120 -52.09 -3.29 20.65
CA ASP A 120 -52.60 -2.77 21.94
C ASP A 120 -54.07 -2.28 21.92
N HIS A 121 -54.91 -2.88 21.08
CA HIS A 121 -56.37 -2.62 21.10
C HIS A 121 -57.14 -3.93 21.24
N THR A 122 -57.01 -4.58 22.40
CA THR A 122 -58.01 -5.54 22.89
C THR A 122 -58.49 -5.09 24.26
N GLU A 123 -59.57 -4.30 24.26
CA GLU A 123 -60.52 -4.18 25.38
C GLU A 123 -61.80 -4.94 25.01
#